data_AF-A0A0D4ZZG2-F1
#
_entry.id   AF-A0A0D4ZZG2-F1
#
_cell.length_a   1.000
_cell.length_b   1.000
_cell.length_c   1.000
_cell.angle_alpha   90.00
_cell.angle_beta   90.00
_cell.angle_gamma   90.00
#
_symmetry.space_group_name_H-M   'P 1'
#
loop_
_entity.id
_entity.type
_entity.pdbx_description
1 polymer ?
#
loop_
_entity_poly.entity_id
_entity_poly.type
_entity_poly.pdbx_seq_one_letter_code
_entity_poly.pdbx_strand_id
1 'polypeptide(L)'
;MTNKSPIIGLDWRDENYGPVHAVTAFHTSSDTIDWSDRIRARFWACVKRAGFAFHDGRCAYIATTGEQAAREKALCDELANAGFQIIRGDVRALP
;
A
#
# COMPACT_ATOMS: atom_id res chain seq x y z
N MET A 1 25.68 -6.68 -6.30
CA MET A 1 24.46 -6.79 -5.46
C MET A 1 23.26 -6.66 -6.38
N THR A 2 22.56 -7.75 -6.64
CA THR A 2 21.26 -7.69 -7.34
C THR A 2 20.31 -6.89 -6.45
N ASN A 3 20.00 -5.65 -6.84
CA ASN A 3 18.97 -4.83 -6.20
C ASN A 3 17.64 -5.57 -6.36
N LYS A 4 17.28 -6.41 -5.39
CA LYS A 4 15.97 -7.04 -5.35
C LYS A 4 14.95 -5.94 -5.11
N SER A 5 13.95 -5.86 -5.98
CA SER A 5 12.81 -4.96 -5.79
C SER A 5 12.16 -5.26 -4.44
N PRO A 6 11.79 -4.23 -3.65
CA PRO A 6 11.07 -4.46 -2.41
C PRO A 6 9.72 -5.12 -2.70
N ILE A 7 9.45 -6.20 -1.99
CA ILE A 7 8.25 -7.02 -2.13
C ILE A 7 7.22 -6.60 -1.07
N ILE A 8 5.96 -6.49 -1.46
CA ILE A 8 4.86 -6.11 -0.57
C ILE A 8 3.59 -6.95 -0.82
N GLY A 9 2.87 -7.24 0.25
CA GLY A 9 1.48 -7.68 0.20
C GLY A 9 0.54 -6.58 0.67
N LEU A 10 -0.54 -6.37 -0.08
CA LEU A 10 -1.65 -5.49 0.30
C LEU A 10 -2.82 -6.33 0.79
N ASP A 11 -3.30 -6.02 1.98
CA ASP A 11 -4.48 -6.64 2.57
C ASP A 11 -5.60 -5.62 2.66
N TRP A 12 -6.37 -5.56 1.58
CA TRP A 12 -7.58 -4.75 1.51
C TRP A 12 -8.60 -5.23 2.51
N ARG A 13 -9.21 -4.27 3.22
CA ARG A 13 -10.22 -4.53 4.24
C ARG A 13 -11.43 -3.66 4.00
N ASP A 14 -12.60 -4.28 4.05
CA ASP A 14 -13.86 -3.55 4.16
C ASP A 14 -14.09 -3.18 5.63
N GLU A 15 -13.60 -2.02 6.04
CA GLU A 15 -13.83 -1.51 7.39
C GLU A 15 -15.07 -0.60 7.41
N ASN A 16 -16.19 -1.17 7.85
CA ASN A 16 -17.53 -0.58 7.82
C ASN A 16 -17.79 0.52 8.89
N TYR A 17 -16.80 1.37 9.18
CA TYR A 17 -16.89 2.40 10.22
C TYR A 17 -16.62 3.80 9.64
N GLY A 18 -17.67 4.53 9.25
CA GLY A 18 -17.59 5.92 8.76
C GLY A 18 -17.27 6.06 7.27
N PRO A 19 -16.93 7.27 6.77
CA PRO A 19 -16.56 7.51 5.36
C PRO A 19 -15.14 6.99 5.09
N VAL A 20 -14.97 5.69 5.21
CA VAL A 20 -13.76 4.98 4.88
C VAL A 20 -13.92 4.47 3.46
N HIS A 21 -13.03 4.90 2.58
CA HIS A 21 -13.14 4.59 1.17
C HIS A 21 -12.18 3.49 0.77
N ALA A 22 -10.98 3.38 1.35
CA ALA A 22 -10.15 2.18 1.20
C ALA A 22 -9.27 1.98 2.45
N VAL A 23 -9.05 0.72 2.84
CA VAL A 23 -8.15 0.35 3.94
C VAL A 23 -7.22 -0.75 3.50
N THR A 24 -5.94 -0.58 3.78
CA THR A 24 -4.97 -1.66 3.64
C THR A 24 -4.12 -1.79 4.90
N ALA A 25 -3.97 -3.03 5.37
CA ALA A 25 -2.82 -3.39 6.19
C ALA A 25 -1.66 -3.79 5.26
N PHE A 26 -0.43 -3.55 5.70
CA PHE A 26 0.75 -3.99 4.98
C PHE A 26 1.41 -5.12 5.75
N HIS A 27 1.70 -6.20 5.02
CA HIS A 27 2.62 -7.21 5.48
C HIS A 27 3.87 -7.13 4.60
N THR A 28 5.01 -6.79 5.21
CA THR A 28 6.30 -7.09 4.61
C THR A 28 6.45 -8.61 4.62
N SER A 29 6.71 -9.24 3.48
CA SER A 29 7.02 -10.67 3.49
C SER A 29 8.35 -10.89 4.22
N SER A 30 8.49 -12.04 4.88
CA SER A 30 9.63 -12.41 5.73
C SER A 30 11.01 -12.22 5.09
N ASP A 31 11.09 -12.17 3.76
CA ASP A 31 12.33 -11.99 3.00
C ASP A 31 12.78 -10.53 2.88
N THR A 32 12.03 -9.58 3.46
CA THR A 32 12.24 -8.12 3.33
C THR A 32 12.32 -7.37 4.65
N ILE A 33 12.59 -8.08 5.76
CA ILE A 33 12.60 -7.54 7.14
C ILE A 33 13.50 -6.31 7.33
N ASP A 34 14.44 -6.03 6.42
CA ASP A 34 15.38 -4.91 6.54
C ASP A 34 15.26 -3.88 5.39
N TRP A 35 14.09 -3.25 5.25
CA TRP A 35 14.00 -2.04 4.41
C TRP A 35 14.84 -0.92 4.99
N SER A 36 15.82 -0.46 4.22
CA SER A 36 16.55 0.77 4.52
C SER A 36 15.60 1.97 4.63
N ASP A 37 16.04 3.02 5.33
CA ASP A 37 15.28 4.28 5.48
C ASP A 37 14.87 4.86 4.12
N ARG A 38 15.71 4.67 3.09
CA ARG A 38 15.40 5.08 1.72
C ARG A 38 14.19 4.35 1.15
N ILE A 39 14.08 3.03 1.36
CA ILE A 39 12.93 2.26 0.89
C ILE A 39 11.68 2.66 1.68
N ARG A 40 11.79 2.83 3.00
CA ARG A 40 10.69 3.28 3.87
C ARG A 40 10.16 4.65 3.45
N ALA A 41 11.06 5.63 3.23
CA ALA A 41 10.69 6.97 2.78
C ALA A 41 10.00 6.94 1.41
N ARG A 42 10.52 6.13 0.47
CA ARG A 42 9.89 5.96 -0.85
C ARG A 42 8.50 5.35 -0.73
N PHE A 43 8.33 4.32 0.09
CA PHE A 43 7.05 3.69 0.36
C PHE A 43 6.03 4.70 0.92
N TRP A 44 6.40 5.45 1.95
CA TRP A 44 5.53 6.49 2.52
C TRP A 44 5.14 7.57 1.51
N ALA A 45 6.06 7.95 0.63
CA ALA A 45 5.74 8.88 -0.44
C ALA A 45 4.68 8.33 -1.41
N CYS A 46 4.72 7.03 -1.72
CA CYS A 46 3.70 6.37 -2.56
C CYS A 46 2.34 6.36 -1.88
N VAL A 47 2.29 5.93 -0.62
CA VAL A 47 1.08 5.91 0.20
C VAL A 47 0.42 7.29 0.26
N LYS A 48 1.23 8.34 0.55
CA LYS A 48 0.73 9.71 0.64
C LYS A 48 0.17 10.22 -0.70
N ARG A 49 0.84 9.94 -1.82
CA ARG A 49 0.37 10.35 -3.16
C ARG A 49 -0.92 9.64 -3.56
N ALA A 50 -1.10 8.38 -3.16
CA ALA A 50 -2.33 7.63 -3.38
C ALA A 50 -3.52 8.12 -2.52
N GLY A 51 -3.28 9.02 -1.57
CA GLY A 51 -4.32 9.60 -0.71
C GLY A 51 -4.59 8.81 0.58
N PHE A 52 -3.63 7.98 1.00
CA PHE A 52 -3.72 7.21 2.25
C PHE A 52 -2.93 7.90 3.37
N ALA A 53 -3.41 7.74 4.59
CA ALA A 53 -2.70 8.13 5.82
C ALA A 53 -2.65 6.94 6.80
N PHE A 54 -1.57 6.83 7.57
CA PHE A 54 -1.50 5.82 8.63
C PHE A 54 -2.44 6.17 9.78
N HIS A 55 -3.19 5.19 10.26
CA HIS A 55 -4.07 5.32 11.41
C HIS A 55 -3.58 4.40 12.53
N ASP A 56 -2.97 5.00 13.56
CA ASP A 56 -2.32 4.27 14.66
C ASP A 56 -3.27 3.27 15.35
N GLY A 57 -4.50 3.71 15.66
CA GLY A 57 -5.48 2.85 16.35
C GLY A 57 -5.96 1.62 15.57
N ARG A 58 -5.67 1.55 14.27
CA ARG A 58 -6.03 0.40 13.42
C ARG A 58 -4.80 -0.31 12.85
N CYS A 59 -3.60 0.21 13.10
CA CYS A 59 -2.36 -0.25 12.47
C CYS A 59 -2.49 -0.43 10.95
N ALA A 60 -3.19 0.49 10.29
CA ALA A 60 -3.56 0.38 8.88
C ALA A 60 -3.44 1.73 8.19
N TYR A 61 -3.39 1.71 6.86
CA TYR A 61 -3.43 2.91 6.04
C TYR A 61 -4.82 3.08 5.45
N ILE A 62 -5.37 4.28 5.61
CA ILE A 62 -6.77 4.59 5.32
C ILE A 62 -6.84 5.76 4.35
N ALA A 63 -7.64 5.59 3.30
CA ALA A 63 -8.12 6.69 2.47
C ALA A 63 -9.54 7.06 2.92
N THR A 64 -9.72 8.31 3.37
CA THR A 64 -11.00 8.84 3.90
C THR A 64 -11.78 9.66 2.88
N THR A 65 -11.35 9.68 1.61
CA THR A 65 -12.06 10.35 0.50
C THR A 65 -11.85 9.61 -0.81
N GLY A 66 -12.71 9.84 -1.80
CA GLY A 66 -12.64 9.23 -3.14
C GLY A 66 -13.41 7.92 -3.25
N GLU A 67 -13.32 7.20 -4.36
CA GLU A 67 -13.96 5.87 -4.46
C GLU A 67 -12.99 4.75 -4.09
N GLN A 68 -13.49 3.68 -3.48
CA GLN A 68 -12.67 2.56 -3.02
C GLN A 68 -11.77 2.01 -4.10
N ALA A 69 -12.36 1.53 -5.20
CA ALA A 69 -11.62 0.96 -6.32
C ALA A 69 -10.60 1.95 -6.91
N ALA A 70 -10.93 3.24 -6.96
CA ALA A 70 -10.01 4.26 -7.43
C ALA A 70 -8.79 4.45 -6.51
N ARG A 71 -9.00 4.39 -5.18
CA ARG A 71 -7.92 4.52 -4.18
C ARG A 71 -7.03 3.28 -4.15
N GLU A 72 -7.63 2.10 -4.15
CA GLU A 72 -6.90 0.84 -4.20
C GLU A 72 -6.00 0.79 -5.44
N LYS A 73 -6.57 1.11 -6.62
CA LYS A 73 -5.81 1.17 -7.88
C LYS A 73 -4.70 2.21 -7.84
N ALA A 74 -4.97 3.42 -7.35
CA ALA A 74 -3.97 4.48 -7.26
C ALA A 74 -2.77 4.08 -6.39
N LEU A 75 -3.01 3.37 -5.27
CA LEU A 75 -1.93 2.87 -4.43
C LEU A 75 -1.10 1.80 -5.14
N CYS A 76 -1.74 0.82 -5.80
CA CYS A 76 -1.03 -0.17 -6.60
C CYS A 76 -0.19 0.47 -7.73
N ASP A 77 -0.72 1.49 -8.41
CA ASP A 77 -0.03 2.21 -9.47
C ASP A 77 1.21 2.93 -8.93
N GLU A 78 1.06 3.67 -7.83
CA GLU A 78 2.17 4.39 -7.18
C GLU A 78 3.29 3.44 -6.73
N LEU A 79 2.93 2.31 -6.13
CA LEU A 79 3.89 1.32 -5.65
C LEU A 79 4.67 0.68 -6.80
N ALA A 80 3.99 0.29 -7.88
CA ALA A 80 4.66 -0.30 -9.03
C ALA A 80 5.54 0.70 -9.79
N ASN A 81 5.07 1.94 -9.95
CA ASN A 81 5.87 3.01 -10.55
C ASN A 81 7.14 3.30 -9.72
N ALA A 82 7.06 3.12 -8.39
CA ALA A 82 8.21 3.23 -7.50
C ALA A 82 9.09 1.96 -7.43
N GLY A 83 8.77 0.92 -8.21
CA GLY A 83 9.54 -0.32 -8.32
C GLY A 83 9.29 -1.32 -7.20
N PHE A 84 8.17 -1.24 -6.49
CA PHE A 84 7.73 -2.28 -5.56
C PHE A 84 7.08 -3.42 -6.33
N GLN A 85 7.36 -4.64 -5.90
CA GLN A 85 6.69 -5.84 -6.41
C GLN A 85 5.52 -6.20 -5.50
N ILE A 86 4.30 -6.11 -6.04
CA ILE A 86 3.08 -6.46 -5.31
C ILE A 86 2.80 -7.95 -5.54
N ILE A 87 2.88 -8.75 -4.48
CA ILE A 87 2.70 -10.22 -4.56
C ILE A 87 1.28 -10.68 -4.18
N ARG A 88 0.52 -9.80 -3.52
CA ARG A 88 -0.90 -10.00 -3.16
C ARG A 88 -1.61 -8.65 -3.10
N GLY A 89 -2.89 -8.64 -3.48
CA GLY A 89 -3.73 -7.44 -3.41
C GLY A 89 -3.43 -6.45 -4.53
N ASP A 90 -2.80 -6.87 -5.63
CA ASP A 90 -2.66 -6.02 -6.80
C ASP A 90 -3.98 -5.95 -7.58
N VAL A 91 -4.74 -4.87 -7.37
CA VAL A 91 -6.04 -4.68 -8.03
C VAL A 91 -5.91 -4.21 -9.48
N ARG A 92 -4.69 -3.89 -9.96
CA ARG A 92 -4.46 -3.54 -11.37
C ARG A 92 -4.50 -4.74 -12.30
N ALA A 93 -4.35 -5.94 -11.73
CA ALA A 93 -4.44 -7.20 -12.43
C ALA A 93 -5.87 -7.75 -12.51
N LEU A 94 -6.85 -7.07 -11.89
CA LEU A 94 -8.26 -7.43 -12.00
C LEU A 94 -8.85 -6.76 -13.27
N PRO A 95 -9.57 -7.51 -14.12
CA PRO A 95 -10.23 -6.99 -15.31
C PRO A 95 -11.40 -6.05 -14.99
#